data_AF-A0A2N2TK69-F1
#
_entry.id   AF-A0A2N2TK69-F1
#
_cell.length_a   1.000
_cell.length_b   1.000
_cell.length_c   1.000
_cell.angle_alpha   90.00
_cell.angle_beta   90.00
_cell.angle_gamma   90.00
#
_symmetry.space_group_name_H-M   'P 1'
#
loop_
_entity.id
_entity.type
_entity.pdbx_description
1 polymer ?
#
loop_
_entity_poly.entity_id
_entity_poly.type
_entity_poly.pdbx_seq_one_letter_code
_entity_poly.pdbx_strand_id
1 'polypeptide(L)'
;MTLTRRRWLTALTGLFAAAALPILSRGSAAAPALNKPKGEWKRLLPADRYEILFEEGTEPPGSSPLDREKRDGTFICAACFLPLFDSSRKYDSGTGWPSFWEPLNAA
;
A
#
# COMPACT_ATOMS: atom_id res chain seq x y z
N MET A 1 -3.67 7.31 -68.66
CA MET A 1 -4.73 7.03 -67.67
C MET A 1 -4.08 6.77 -66.32
N THR A 2 -4.52 7.56 -65.33
CA THR A 2 -4.46 7.34 -63.87
C THR A 2 -3.10 7.19 -63.19
N LEU A 3 -2.70 8.31 -62.56
CA LEU A 3 -1.83 8.37 -61.39
C LEU A 3 -2.34 7.43 -60.29
N THR A 4 -1.47 6.56 -59.76
CA THR A 4 -1.64 6.06 -58.39
C THR A 4 -0.27 5.87 -57.75
N ARG A 5 -0.22 6.09 -56.43
CA ARG A 5 0.91 5.87 -55.51
C ARG A 5 1.85 7.03 -55.17
N ARG A 6 1.42 8.30 -55.35
CA ARG A 6 1.81 9.36 -54.41
C ARG A 6 1.10 9.14 -53.07
N ARG A 7 1.70 8.39 -52.12
CA ARG A 7 1.34 8.43 -50.67
C ARG A 7 2.20 7.56 -49.75
N TRP A 8 3.49 7.35 -50.05
CA TRP A 8 4.30 6.40 -49.28
C TRP A 8 5.67 6.89 -48.80
N LEU A 9 5.99 8.17 -48.90
CA LEU A 9 7.20 8.72 -48.29
C LEU A 9 6.97 10.16 -47.80
N THR A 10 7.35 10.39 -46.55
CA THR A 10 7.57 11.66 -45.80
C THR A 10 6.56 12.03 -44.70
N ALA A 11 7.14 12.39 -43.55
CA ALA A 11 6.58 12.77 -42.24
C ALA A 11 6.17 11.56 -41.36
N LEU A 12 6.86 11.19 -40.27
CA LEU A 12 7.51 12.00 -39.23
C LEU A 12 8.71 11.25 -38.63
N THR A 13 9.90 11.55 -39.12
CA THR A 13 11.11 11.57 -38.29
C THR A 13 11.06 12.83 -37.43
N GLY A 14 10.83 12.67 -36.13
CA GLY A 14 10.95 13.77 -35.15
C GLY A 14 9.84 13.76 -34.09
N LEU A 15 10.24 14.01 -32.83
CA LEU A 15 9.46 14.02 -31.57
C LEU A 15 9.18 12.60 -31.01
N PHE A 16 9.75 12.13 -29.90
CA PHE A 16 10.24 12.81 -28.71
C PHE A 16 11.40 12.02 -28.07
N ALA A 17 12.42 12.75 -27.64
CA ALA A 17 13.36 12.31 -26.62
C ALA A 17 12.60 11.91 -25.34
N ALA A 18 12.43 10.62 -25.09
CA ALA A 18 11.88 10.09 -23.84
C ALA A 18 12.85 9.11 -23.13
N ALA A 19 14.12 9.09 -23.55
CA ALA A 19 15.15 8.21 -22.98
C ALA A 19 15.84 8.79 -21.72
N ALA A 20 15.24 9.77 -21.05
CA ALA A 20 15.79 10.37 -19.84
C ALA A 20 14.69 10.82 -18.87
N LEU A 21 13.73 9.94 -18.57
CA LEU A 21 13.15 9.99 -17.23
C LEU A 21 14.17 9.30 -16.33
N PRO A 22 14.73 9.97 -15.31
CA PRO A 22 15.43 9.23 -14.28
C PRO A 22 14.38 8.24 -13.77
N ILE A 23 14.71 6.95 -13.86
CA ILE A 23 14.05 5.95 -13.05
C ILE A 23 14.19 6.51 -11.64
N LEU A 24 13.12 7.12 -11.14
CA LEU A 24 13.01 7.47 -9.74
C LEU A 24 13.03 6.11 -9.07
N SER A 25 14.26 5.67 -8.76
CA SER A 25 14.53 4.69 -7.73
C SER A 25 13.73 5.21 -6.56
N ARG A 26 12.59 4.56 -6.33
CA ARG A 26 11.72 4.79 -5.19
C ARG A 26 12.56 4.29 -4.02
N GLY A 27 13.50 5.13 -3.59
CA GLY A 27 14.39 4.83 -2.50
C GLY A 27 13.51 4.43 -1.33
N SER A 28 13.86 3.31 -0.71
CA SER A 28 13.28 2.87 0.54
C SER A 28 13.27 4.02 1.53
N ALA A 29 12.14 4.72 1.65
CA ALA A 29 11.95 5.66 2.72
C ALA A 29 11.83 4.80 3.97
N ALA A 30 12.88 4.81 4.80
CA ALA A 30 12.91 4.11 6.07
C ALA A 30 11.58 4.36 6.80
N ALA A 31 10.98 3.27 7.30
CA ALA A 31 9.69 3.34 7.97
C ALA A 31 9.66 4.49 8.99
N PRO A 32 8.60 5.32 8.99
CA PRO A 32 8.52 6.48 9.88
C PRO A 32 8.65 6.00 11.32
N ALA A 33 9.67 6.50 12.02
CA ALA A 33 9.97 6.09 13.38
C ALA A 33 8.87 6.57 14.35
N LEU A 34 8.41 5.66 15.23
CA LEU A 34 7.42 5.93 16.27
C LEU A 34 8.06 6.71 17.45
N ASN A 35 8.55 7.93 17.19
CA ASN A 35 9.34 8.71 18.14
C ASN A 35 8.54 9.42 19.24
N LYS A 36 7.22 9.21 19.29
CA LYS A 36 6.35 9.81 20.31
C LYS A 36 6.32 8.93 21.57
N PRO A 37 6.30 9.51 22.78
CA PRO A 37 6.17 8.75 24.01
C PRO A 37 4.81 8.03 24.07
N LYS A 38 4.74 6.87 24.74
CA LYS A 38 3.50 6.07 24.91
C LYS A 38 2.31 6.92 25.38
N GLY A 39 2.54 7.85 26.33
CA GLY A 39 1.49 8.73 26.84
C GLY A 39 0.88 9.68 25.80
N GLU A 40 1.61 10.02 24.74
CA GLU A 40 1.06 10.79 23.62
C GLU A 40 0.21 9.90 22.72
N TRP A 41 0.65 8.68 22.42
CA TRP A 41 -0.15 7.69 21.67
C TRP A 41 -1.47 7.36 22.34
N LYS A 42 -1.50 7.26 23.68
CA LYS A 42 -2.73 7.04 24.47
C LYS A 42 -3.79 8.13 24.28
N ARG A 43 -3.39 9.34 23.87
CA ARG A 43 -4.30 10.46 23.57
C ARG A 43 -4.72 10.49 22.10
N LEU A 44 -3.88 9.98 21.20
CA LEU A 44 -4.10 10.02 19.76
C LEU A 44 -4.96 8.84 19.25
N LEU A 45 -4.86 7.70 19.92
CA LEU A 45 -5.54 6.46 19.51
C LEU A 45 -6.78 6.20 20.35
N PRO A 46 -7.82 5.59 19.74
CA PRO A 46 -8.86 4.89 20.48
C PRO A 46 -8.25 3.88 21.47
N ALA A 47 -8.91 3.71 22.63
CA ALA A 47 -8.35 2.93 23.74
C ALA A 47 -8.06 1.47 23.37
N ASP A 48 -8.96 0.84 22.61
CA ASP A 48 -8.81 -0.51 22.08
C ASP A 48 -7.59 -0.66 21.17
N ARG A 49 -7.37 0.31 20.27
CA ARG A 49 -6.20 0.32 19.38
C ARG A 49 -4.90 0.60 20.13
N TYR A 50 -4.94 1.47 21.14
CA TYR A 50 -3.77 1.72 22.00
C TYR A 50 -3.35 0.45 22.75
N GLU A 51 -4.31 -0.24 23.37
CA GLU A 51 -4.05 -1.48 24.11
C GLU A 51 -3.41 -2.54 23.21
N ILE A 52 -3.93 -2.75 22.00
CA ILE A 52 -3.38 -3.71 21.05
C ILE A 52 -1.98 -3.29 20.56
N LEU A 53 -1.77 -2.03 20.18
CA LEU A 53 -0.54 -1.58 19.52
C LEU A 53 0.62 -1.29 20.47
N PHE A 54 0.34 -0.86 21.70
CA PHE A 54 1.36 -0.37 22.64
C PHE A 54 1.42 -1.12 23.97
N GLU A 55 0.42 -1.92 24.30
CA GLU A 55 0.36 -2.75 25.52
C GLU A 55 0.20 -4.26 25.20
N GLU A 56 0.47 -4.66 23.94
CA GLU A 56 0.46 -6.06 23.49
C GLU A 56 -0.90 -6.77 23.71
N GLY A 57 -1.98 -6.00 23.76
CA GLY A 57 -3.34 -6.53 23.81
C GLY A 57 -3.73 -7.31 22.56
N THR A 58 -4.76 -8.13 22.67
CA THR A 58 -5.35 -8.87 21.54
C THR A 58 -6.86 -8.64 21.55
N GLU A 59 -7.43 -8.17 20.44
CA GLU A 59 -8.89 -8.02 20.32
C GLU A 59 -9.58 -9.39 20.30
N PRO A 60 -10.81 -9.53 20.83
CA PRO A 60 -11.56 -10.80 20.75
C PRO A 60 -11.75 -11.28 19.30
N PRO A 61 -11.83 -12.60 19.05
CA PRO A 61 -12.04 -13.14 17.71
C PRO A 61 -13.35 -12.62 17.10
N GLY A 62 -13.30 -12.21 15.83
CA GLY A 62 -14.43 -11.71 15.06
C GLY A 62 -14.91 -10.31 15.44
N SER A 63 -14.23 -9.62 16.37
CA SER A 63 -14.61 -8.28 16.81
C SER A 63 -14.24 -7.18 15.81
N SER A 64 -13.19 -7.41 15.01
CA SER A 64 -12.68 -6.42 14.08
C SER A 64 -13.46 -6.39 12.78
N PRO A 65 -13.89 -5.20 12.30
CA PRO A 65 -14.49 -5.09 10.97
C PRO A 65 -13.50 -5.48 9.85
N LEU A 66 -12.19 -5.43 10.14
CA LEU A 66 -11.15 -5.81 9.20
C LEU A 66 -11.10 -7.32 8.94
N ASP A 67 -11.64 -8.15 9.86
CA ASP A 67 -11.65 -9.61 9.70
C ASP A 67 -12.44 -10.00 8.44
N ARG A 68 -13.60 -9.36 8.23
CA ARG A 68 -14.47 -9.60 7.06
C ARG A 68 -14.29 -8.60 5.92
N GLU A 69 -13.31 -7.71 6.00
CA GLU A 69 -13.02 -6.76 4.93
C GLU A 69 -12.52 -7.49 3.66
N LYS A 70 -13.07 -7.12 2.51
CA LYS A 70 -12.81 -7.72 1.19
C LYS A 70 -12.68 -6.69 0.06
N ARG A 71 -12.87 -5.40 0.32
CA ARG A 71 -12.68 -4.35 -0.68
C ARG A 71 -11.21 -4.30 -1.12
N ASP A 72 -10.99 -3.90 -2.36
CA ASP A 72 -9.63 -3.66 -2.87
C ASP A 72 -8.97 -2.50 -2.13
N GLY A 73 -7.71 -2.68 -1.72
CA GLY A 73 -6.95 -1.66 -1.04
C GLY A 73 -5.75 -2.18 -0.25
N THR A 74 -5.25 -1.33 0.66
CA THR A 74 -4.06 -1.59 1.45
C THR A 74 -4.38 -1.48 2.94
N PHE A 75 -3.95 -2.46 3.72
CA PHE A 75 -4.00 -2.41 5.18
C PHE A 75 -2.76 -1.68 5.68
N ILE A 76 -2.98 -0.63 6.47
CA ILE A 76 -1.94 0.26 6.96
C ILE A 76 -1.87 0.19 8.49
N CYS A 77 -0.69 0.46 9.05
CA CYS A 77 -0.52 0.60 10.50
C CYS A 77 -1.41 1.75 11.01
N ALA A 78 -2.23 1.49 12.04
CA ALA A 78 -3.11 2.50 12.60
C ALA A 78 -2.37 3.62 13.37
N ALA A 79 -1.09 3.44 13.71
CA ALA A 79 -0.27 4.46 14.36
C ALA A 79 0.59 5.28 13.37
N CYS A 80 1.41 4.62 12.55
CA CYS A 80 2.37 5.29 11.65
C CYS A 80 1.95 5.32 10.18
N PHE A 81 0.80 4.75 9.83
CA PHE A 81 0.26 4.70 8.46
C PHE A 81 1.17 3.99 7.43
N LEU A 82 2.16 3.23 7.89
CA LEU A 82 2.98 2.40 7.00
C LEU A 82 2.10 1.33 6.32
N PRO A 83 2.22 1.13 5.00
CA PRO A 83 1.60 0.00 4.30
C PRO A 83 2.13 -1.33 4.83
N LEU A 84 1.23 -2.23 5.24
CA LEU A 84 1.58 -3.53 5.80
C LEU A 84 1.18 -4.68 4.88
N PHE A 85 -0.05 -4.67 4.37
CA PHE A 85 -0.59 -5.78 3.56
C PHE A 85 -1.45 -5.28 2.41
N ASP A 86 -1.44 -6.02 1.31
CA ASP A 86 -2.34 -5.81 0.17
C ASP A 86 -3.61 -6.67 0.31
N SER A 87 -4.77 -6.15 -0.08
CA SER A 87 -6.04 -6.90 -0.01
C SER A 87 -6.02 -8.19 -0.85
N SER A 88 -5.27 -8.23 -1.96
CA SER A 88 -5.10 -9.44 -2.79
C SER A 88 -4.40 -10.58 -2.04
N ARG A 89 -3.69 -10.26 -0.95
CA ARG A 89 -2.98 -11.22 -0.10
C ARG A 89 -3.78 -11.66 1.13
N LYS A 90 -4.98 -11.08 1.32
CA LYS A 90 -5.88 -11.43 2.41
C LYS A 90 -6.65 -12.70 2.06
N TYR A 91 -6.78 -13.60 3.02
CA TYR A 91 -7.61 -14.79 2.88
C TYR A 91 -8.50 -15.00 4.12
N ASP A 92 -9.51 -15.85 3.99
CA ASP A 92 -10.34 -16.25 5.13
C ASP A 92 -9.74 -17.51 5.76
N SER A 93 -9.19 -17.36 6.96
CA SER A 93 -8.56 -18.45 7.71
C SER A 93 -9.51 -19.15 8.68
N GLY A 94 -10.70 -18.57 8.94
CA GLY A 94 -11.61 -19.03 9.99
C GLY A 94 -11.09 -18.81 11.42
N THR A 95 -10.01 -18.06 11.62
CA THR A 95 -9.41 -17.83 12.95
C THR A 95 -10.15 -16.77 13.77
N GLY A 96 -10.84 -15.84 13.11
CA GLY A 96 -11.46 -14.66 13.72
C GLY A 96 -10.59 -13.39 13.67
N TRP A 97 -9.46 -13.40 12.96
CA TRP A 97 -8.66 -12.20 12.71
C TRP A 97 -8.21 -12.08 11.24
N PRO A 98 -7.96 -10.84 10.76
CA PRO A 98 -7.41 -10.60 9.42
C PRO A 98 -6.14 -11.44 9.18
N SER A 99 -6.18 -12.29 8.15
CA SER A 99 -5.10 -13.21 7.82
C SER A 99 -4.54 -12.93 6.43
N PHE A 100 -3.22 -12.87 6.32
CA PHE A 100 -2.49 -12.55 5.09
C PHE A 100 -1.36 -13.55 4.88
N TRP A 101 -1.15 -14.01 3.65
CA TRP A 101 -0.11 -15.00 3.34
C TRP A 101 1.25 -14.38 3.02
N GLU A 102 1.31 -13.06 2.75
CA GLU A 102 2.57 -12.34 2.51
C GLU A 102 2.44 -10.85 2.88
N PRO A 103 3.43 -10.25 3.57
CA PRO A 103 3.48 -8.81 3.83
C PRO A 103 3.89 -8.01 2.59
N LEU A 104 3.57 -6.72 2.55
CA LEU A 104 4.24 -5.82 1.62
C LEU A 104 5.75 -5.79 1.95
N ASN A 105 6.59 -5.74 0.92
CA ASN A 105 8.03 -5.60 1.12
C ASN A 105 8.28 -4.31 1.90
N ALA A 106 8.94 -4.42 3.06
CA ALA A 106 9.40 -3.25 3.79
C ALA A 106 10.34 -2.47 2.88
N ALA A 107 10.03 -1.19 2.68
CA ALA A 107 10.99 -0.22 2.17
C ALA A 107 12.07 -0.01 3.25
#